data_AF-A0A8C3UNU1-F1
#
_entry.id   AF-A0A8C3UNU1-F1
#
_cell.length_a   1.000
_cell.length_b   1.000
_cell.length_c   1.000
_cell.angle_alpha   90.00
_cell.angle_beta   90.00
_cell.angle_gamma   90.00
#
_symmetry.space_group_name_H-M   'P 1'
#
loop_
_entity.id
_entity.type
_entity.pdbx_description
1 polymer ?
#
loop_
_entity_poly.entity_id
_entity_poly.type
_entity_poly.pdbx_seq_one_letter_code
_entity_poly.pdbx_strand_id
1 'polypeptide(L)'
;MFKKLTKDIVNQMYPCDEFVPVESIADNEQFRPLCLLKKKRKPKTIFHRAPCYKSTGFTLHDVLLPGEDGESTEPLLQDSSQFTLTKISKDQADGGLSISCDPASGDLQGGASFSKEIDIKTHNKSVPQESLQKLTKERKINMDHSFIRQLQRTNIKLYLVTENLVASEETVYKESTKADGGFKAKFYATLFAKSTTEDKQTIVIPKGCTLAFRTIPLHIRDGAWHLDYFLLYSEEIVIYGTCDESMGKLEEVVGEVEYRCQIFSSLSPDRLLIVFNTIKAAMRDKNLLQELNQKMEDIPEQKDGYELKTESPDLKDLFCILQHSARDCLIKLAEGIIYILDALHELMDDQLLLLLESLERKILSQQLKLVENLLEHDLEDKMCNFHVDASLLSFPHKEEQMLTMELVELSGVQLQEDGSAVSLDQPFEAVAALFVALYALKLLSGSN
;
A
#
# COMPACT_ATOMS: atom_id res chain seq x y z
N MET A 1 7.22 1.35 5.68
CA MET A 1 8.61 0.90 5.44
C MET A 1 8.70 -0.51 4.82
N PHE A 2 8.41 -1.63 5.53
CA PHE A 2 8.61 -2.99 4.96
C PHE A 2 7.81 -3.30 3.69
N LYS A 3 6.50 -3.02 3.67
CA LYS A 3 5.62 -3.17 2.48
C LYS A 3 6.20 -2.50 1.23
N LYS A 4 6.64 -1.24 1.37
CA LYS A 4 7.25 -0.44 0.29
C LYS A 4 8.55 -1.10 -0.21
N LEU A 5 9.41 -1.53 0.72
CA LEU A 5 10.63 -2.25 0.37
C LEU A 5 10.35 -3.54 -0.42
N THR A 6 9.42 -4.39 0.03
CA THR A 6 9.11 -5.65 -0.66
C THR A 6 8.51 -5.41 -2.04
N LYS A 7 7.67 -4.37 -2.21
CA LYS A 7 7.16 -3.94 -3.52
C LYS A 7 8.32 -3.51 -4.44
N ASP A 8 9.22 -2.66 -3.94
CA ASP A 8 10.38 -2.19 -4.70
C ASP A 8 11.28 -3.35 -5.17
N ILE A 9 11.50 -4.35 -4.31
CA ILE A 9 12.29 -5.55 -4.63
C ILE A 9 11.62 -6.34 -5.76
N VAL A 10 10.30 -6.58 -5.67
CA VAL A 10 9.55 -7.32 -6.69
C VAL A 10 9.54 -6.56 -8.01
N ASN A 11 9.28 -5.25 -8.00
CA ASN A 11 9.23 -4.44 -9.22
C ASN A 11 10.59 -4.42 -9.95
N GLN A 12 11.71 -4.45 -9.22
CA GLN A 12 13.06 -4.45 -9.81
C GLN A 12 13.51 -5.84 -10.30
N MET A 13 13.24 -6.90 -9.53
CA MET A 13 13.72 -8.24 -9.85
C MET A 13 12.78 -9.03 -10.76
N TYR A 14 11.47 -8.76 -10.67
CA TYR A 14 10.40 -9.57 -11.22
C TYR A 14 9.28 -8.70 -11.85
N PRO A 15 9.59 -7.77 -12.78
CA PRO A 15 8.62 -6.79 -13.30
C PRO A 15 7.42 -7.40 -14.05
N CYS A 16 7.55 -8.63 -14.56
CA CYS A 16 6.51 -9.34 -15.29
C CYS A 16 6.06 -10.65 -14.61
N ASP A 17 6.56 -10.92 -13.41
CA ASP A 17 6.43 -12.21 -12.72
C ASP A 17 5.38 -12.12 -11.60
N GLU A 18 4.58 -13.17 -11.40
CA GLU A 18 3.49 -13.22 -10.39
C GLU A 18 3.97 -13.30 -8.92
N PHE A 19 5.10 -12.69 -8.57
CA PHE A 19 5.51 -12.59 -7.17
C PHE A 19 4.66 -11.56 -6.45
N VAL A 20 4.11 -11.97 -5.32
CA VAL A 20 3.29 -11.14 -4.44
C VAL A 20 4.17 -10.66 -3.29
N PRO A 21 4.36 -9.34 -3.10
CA PRO A 21 5.16 -8.81 -2.01
C PRO A 21 4.50 -9.05 -0.64
N VAL A 22 5.29 -9.34 0.39
CA VAL A 22 4.79 -9.52 1.76
C VAL A 22 4.60 -8.15 2.43
N GLU A 23 3.36 -7.84 2.84
CA GLU A 23 3.05 -6.51 3.39
C GLU A 23 3.63 -6.27 4.79
N SER A 24 3.76 -7.31 5.61
CA SER A 24 4.15 -7.23 7.01
C SER A 24 5.28 -8.20 7.35
N ILE A 25 6.33 -7.69 7.98
CA ILE A 25 7.45 -8.52 8.45
C ILE A 25 7.01 -9.53 9.50
N ALA A 26 5.93 -9.26 10.26
CA ALA A 26 5.43 -10.17 11.28
C ALA A 26 4.82 -11.45 10.67
N ASP A 27 4.35 -11.37 9.43
CA ASP A 27 3.67 -12.48 8.74
C ASP A 27 4.62 -13.29 7.86
N ASN A 28 5.92 -12.98 7.86
CA ASN A 28 6.90 -13.58 6.93
C ASN A 28 6.94 -15.12 6.97
N GLU A 29 6.71 -15.70 8.15
CA GLU A 29 6.69 -17.15 8.38
C GLU A 29 5.46 -17.83 7.76
N GLN A 30 4.37 -17.08 7.59
CA GLN A 30 3.08 -17.58 7.13
C GLN A 30 2.98 -17.75 5.61
N PHE A 31 4.01 -17.30 4.88
CA PHE A 31 4.10 -17.33 3.42
C PHE A 31 5.26 -18.22 2.93
N ARG A 32 5.67 -19.20 3.74
CA ARG A 32 6.65 -20.21 3.33
C ARG A 32 6.05 -21.18 2.31
N PRO A 33 6.87 -21.89 1.52
CA PRO A 33 6.38 -22.91 0.62
C PRO A 33 5.52 -23.93 1.37
N LEU A 34 4.46 -24.41 0.71
CA LEU A 34 3.43 -25.31 1.23
C LEU A 34 2.44 -24.70 2.22
N CYS A 35 2.57 -23.43 2.60
CA CYS A 35 1.53 -22.74 3.36
C CYS A 35 0.24 -22.61 2.52
N LEU A 36 -0.91 -22.79 3.18
CA LEU A 36 -2.22 -22.62 2.58
C LEU A 36 -2.74 -21.21 2.88
N LEU A 37 -3.13 -20.52 1.82
CA LEU A 37 -3.63 -19.15 1.86
C LEU A 37 -5.07 -19.08 1.35
N LYS A 38 -5.79 -18.06 1.78
CA LYS A 38 -7.03 -17.60 1.14
C LYS A 38 -6.81 -16.21 0.54
N LYS A 39 -7.37 -15.96 -0.64
CA LYS A 39 -7.39 -14.63 -1.25
C LYS A 39 -8.33 -13.73 -0.42
N LYS A 40 -7.83 -12.57 0.03
CA LYS A 40 -8.68 -11.53 0.65
C LYS A 40 -9.64 -10.98 -0.40
N ARG A 41 -10.85 -10.62 0.02
CA ARG A 41 -11.79 -9.83 -0.80
C ARG A 41 -11.38 -8.37 -0.84
N LYS A 42 -10.17 -8.11 -1.34
CA LYS A 42 -9.67 -6.76 -1.59
C LYS A 42 -9.67 -6.52 -3.11
N PRO A 43 -10.30 -5.45 -3.59
CA PRO A 43 -10.25 -5.12 -5.00
C PRO A 43 -8.81 -4.87 -5.45
N LYS A 44 -8.53 -5.13 -6.72
CA LYS A 44 -7.32 -4.59 -7.36
C LYS A 44 -7.47 -3.07 -7.46
N THR A 45 -6.40 -2.37 -7.11
CA THR A 45 -6.28 -0.92 -7.16
C THR A 45 -4.90 -0.54 -7.66
N ILE A 46 -4.68 0.73 -8.00
CA ILE A 46 -3.35 1.25 -8.34
C ILE A 46 -2.32 1.00 -7.22
N PHE A 47 -2.74 0.97 -5.95
CA PHE A 47 -1.88 0.71 -4.79
C PHE A 47 -1.69 -0.78 -4.47
N HIS A 48 -2.54 -1.63 -5.05
CA HIS A 48 -2.57 -3.09 -4.84
C HIS A 48 -2.86 -3.82 -6.15
N ARG A 49 -1.91 -3.77 -7.08
CA ARG A 49 -1.98 -4.52 -8.36
C ARG A 49 -1.91 -6.03 -8.14
N ALA A 50 -1.13 -6.47 -7.15
CA ALA A 50 -1.01 -7.87 -6.76
C ALA A 50 -2.18 -8.32 -5.87
N PRO A 51 -2.65 -9.58 -5.98
CA PRO A 51 -3.68 -10.12 -5.09
C PRO A 51 -3.21 -10.15 -3.63
N CYS A 52 -4.08 -9.72 -2.71
CA CYS A 52 -3.81 -9.84 -1.27
C CYS A 52 -4.24 -11.21 -0.74
N TYR A 53 -3.37 -11.83 0.05
CA TYR A 53 -3.62 -13.12 0.68
C TYR A 53 -3.63 -13.03 2.20
N LYS A 54 -4.39 -13.92 2.84
CA LYS A 54 -4.36 -14.13 4.29
C LYS A 54 -4.01 -15.59 4.57
N SER A 55 -3.09 -15.81 5.49
CA SER A 55 -2.74 -17.15 5.91
C SER A 55 -3.93 -17.84 6.58
N THR A 56 -4.03 -19.15 6.35
CA THR A 56 -5.01 -20.00 7.02
C THR A 56 -4.46 -20.55 8.34
N GLY A 57 -3.15 -20.41 8.59
CA GLY A 57 -2.44 -21.05 9.70
C GLY A 57 -2.13 -22.54 9.47
N PHE A 58 -2.58 -23.11 8.36
CA PHE A 58 -2.32 -24.51 7.98
C PHE A 58 -1.35 -24.59 6.81
N THR A 59 -0.55 -25.63 6.80
CA THR A 59 0.25 -26.07 5.67
C THR A 59 -0.47 -27.20 4.92
N LEU A 60 -0.01 -27.51 3.71
CA LEU A 60 -0.50 -28.65 2.96
C LEU A 60 -0.34 -29.95 3.76
N HIS A 61 0.75 -30.10 4.52
CA HIS A 61 0.99 -31.30 5.33
C HIS A 61 -0.04 -31.51 6.44
N ASP A 62 -0.54 -30.43 7.05
CA ASP A 62 -1.51 -30.50 8.15
C ASP A 62 -2.87 -31.06 7.69
N VAL A 63 -3.18 -30.93 6.40
CA VAL A 63 -4.48 -31.32 5.83
C VAL A 63 -4.41 -32.61 5.00
N LEU A 64 -3.23 -33.18 4.77
CA LEU A 64 -3.07 -34.44 4.04
C LEU A 64 -3.25 -35.64 4.98
N LEU A 65 -3.84 -36.72 4.47
CA LEU A 65 -3.81 -38.03 5.12
C LEU A 65 -2.36 -38.60 5.09
N PRO A 66 -1.99 -39.45 6.06
CA PRO A 66 -0.72 -40.17 6.01
C PRO A 66 -0.64 -41.01 4.73
N GLY A 67 0.56 -41.07 4.14
CA GLY A 67 0.83 -41.92 2.98
C GLY A 67 0.72 -43.41 3.33
N GLU A 68 0.41 -44.26 2.34
CA GLU A 68 0.17 -45.69 2.53
C GLU A 68 1.36 -46.44 3.15
N ASP A 69 2.60 -45.95 2.95
CA ASP A 69 3.83 -46.64 3.39
C ASP A 69 4.47 -46.05 4.65
N GLY A 70 3.89 -45.04 5.30
CA GLY A 70 4.47 -44.41 6.48
C GLY A 70 5.80 -43.66 6.24
N GLU A 71 6.33 -43.65 5.01
CA GLU A 71 7.48 -42.84 4.62
C GLU A 71 7.12 -41.35 4.55
N SER A 72 8.01 -40.50 5.06
CA SER A 72 7.89 -39.04 4.96
C SER A 72 8.16 -38.62 3.52
N THR A 73 7.09 -38.37 2.76
CA THR A 73 7.15 -37.73 1.43
C THR A 73 7.23 -36.21 1.58
N GLU A 74 8.10 -35.70 2.45
CA GLU A 74 8.34 -34.27 2.54
C GLU A 74 8.99 -33.80 1.22
N PRO A 75 8.36 -32.86 0.49
CA PRO A 75 8.93 -32.39 -0.75
C PRO A 75 10.20 -31.60 -0.42
N LEU A 76 11.32 -32.03 -1.00
CA LEU A 76 12.61 -31.36 -0.84
C LEU A 76 12.51 -29.97 -1.47
N LEU A 77 12.68 -28.93 -0.65
CA LEU A 77 12.78 -27.56 -1.15
C LEU A 77 14.08 -27.40 -1.93
N GLN A 78 14.00 -26.73 -3.09
CA GLN A 78 15.16 -26.35 -3.87
C GLN A 78 15.47 -24.88 -3.66
N ASP A 79 16.72 -24.57 -3.35
CA ASP A 79 17.25 -23.22 -3.34
C ASP A 79 17.72 -22.84 -4.76
N SER A 80 17.30 -21.68 -5.26
CA SER A 80 17.74 -21.14 -6.55
C SER A 80 19.04 -20.32 -6.41
N SER A 81 19.52 -19.76 -7.53
CA SER A 81 20.67 -18.84 -7.54
C SER A 81 20.44 -17.62 -6.66
N GLN A 82 21.48 -17.20 -5.93
CA GLN A 82 21.44 -16.02 -5.08
C GLN A 82 21.62 -14.74 -5.91
N PHE A 83 20.85 -13.71 -5.59
CA PHE A 83 20.93 -12.37 -6.18
C PHE A 83 21.29 -11.34 -5.10
N THR A 84 22.01 -10.28 -5.48
CA THR A 84 22.32 -9.17 -4.56
C THR A 84 21.65 -7.91 -5.10
N LEU A 85 20.87 -7.25 -4.25
CA LEU A 85 20.22 -5.99 -4.55
C LEU A 85 20.76 -4.92 -3.61
N THR A 86 21.43 -3.92 -4.18
CA THR A 86 21.89 -2.75 -3.45
C THR A 86 21.09 -1.54 -3.92
N LYS A 87 20.27 -0.97 -3.04
CA LYS A 87 19.53 0.28 -3.28
C LYS A 87 20.07 1.36 -2.35
N ILE A 88 20.69 2.36 -2.96
CA ILE A 88 21.08 3.61 -2.30
C ILE A 88 20.41 4.72 -3.09
N SER A 89 19.34 5.28 -2.55
CA SER A 89 18.79 6.54 -3.06
C SER A 89 19.08 7.63 -2.04
N LYS A 90 19.61 8.75 -2.54
CA LYS A 90 19.81 9.96 -1.75
C LYS A 90 19.34 11.11 -2.61
N ASP A 91 18.12 11.54 -2.33
CA ASP A 91 17.50 12.64 -3.04
C ASP A 91 17.77 13.89 -2.23
N GLN A 92 18.55 14.81 -2.79
CA GLN A 92 18.84 16.09 -2.17
C GLN A 92 18.12 17.16 -2.98
N ALA A 93 17.04 17.71 -2.41
CA ALA A 93 16.47 18.95 -2.91
C ALA A 93 17.33 20.09 -2.33
N ASP A 94 18.25 20.62 -3.13
CA ASP A 94 18.92 21.88 -2.81
C ASP A 94 17.91 23.01 -3.02
N GLY A 95 17.07 23.24 -1.99
CA GLY A 95 16.16 24.37 -1.92
C GLY A 95 16.94 25.65 -1.68
N GLY A 96 17.66 26.09 -2.72
CA GLY A 96 18.29 27.40 -2.83
C GLY A 96 17.27 28.53 -2.86
N LEU A 97 16.45 28.66 -1.81
CA LEU A 97 15.48 29.74 -1.66
C LEU A 97 16.16 30.92 -0.95
N SER A 98 16.67 31.90 -1.69
CA SER A 98 16.99 33.21 -1.10
C SER A 98 15.70 34.01 -0.96
N ILE A 99 15.01 33.81 0.16
CA ILE A 99 13.79 34.56 0.49
C ILE A 99 14.10 35.53 1.62
N SER A 100 14.02 36.82 1.32
CA SER A 100 13.94 37.87 2.34
C SER A 100 12.53 37.87 2.95
N CYS A 101 12.41 37.35 4.17
CA CYS A 101 11.21 37.49 4.98
C CYS A 101 11.41 38.68 5.92
N ASP A 102 10.79 39.82 5.63
CA ASP A 102 11.05 41.12 6.27
C ASP A 102 12.50 41.63 6.13
N PRO A 103 12.74 42.95 6.03
CA PRO A 103 14.10 43.52 6.02
C PRO A 103 14.90 43.25 7.32
N ALA A 104 14.30 42.57 8.31
CA ALA A 104 14.91 42.21 9.58
C ALA A 104 15.24 40.71 9.74
N SER A 105 14.81 39.82 8.83
CA SER A 105 15.22 38.40 8.86
C SER A 105 16.02 38.05 7.61
N GLY A 106 17.23 37.52 7.82
CA GLY A 106 18.17 37.20 6.75
C GLY A 106 17.66 36.11 5.81
N ASP A 107 18.34 35.97 4.66
CA ASP A 107 18.03 34.98 3.64
C ASP A 107 17.96 33.56 4.23
N LEU A 108 16.80 32.90 4.09
CA LEU A 108 16.54 31.56 4.62
C LEU A 108 16.65 30.50 3.51
N GLN A 109 17.87 30.04 3.25
CA GLN A 109 18.14 28.89 2.38
C GLN A 109 17.84 27.58 3.12
N GLY A 110 17.05 26.69 2.53
CA GLY A 110 16.63 25.45 3.17
C GLY A 110 16.42 24.29 2.22
N GLY A 111 17.14 23.19 2.46
CA GLY A 111 17.02 21.96 1.67
C GLY A 111 16.37 20.83 2.46
N ALA A 112 15.70 19.91 1.76
CA ALA A 112 15.38 18.62 2.33
C ALA A 112 16.19 17.54 1.64
N SER A 113 16.62 16.54 2.41
CA SER A 113 17.21 15.34 1.86
C SER A 113 16.47 14.11 2.34
N PHE A 114 16.11 13.26 1.39
CA PHE A 114 15.53 11.97 1.63
C PHE A 114 16.56 10.89 1.27
N SER A 115 16.69 9.85 2.10
CA SER A 115 17.56 8.73 1.75
C SER A 115 16.96 7.38 2.12
N LYS A 116 17.09 6.42 1.20
CA LYS A 116 16.80 5.00 1.41
C LYS A 116 18.08 4.22 1.16
N GLU A 117 18.47 3.38 2.12
CA GLU A 117 19.68 2.57 2.02
C GLU A 117 19.37 1.13 2.43
N ILE A 118 19.59 0.19 1.49
CA ILE A 118 19.60 -1.25 1.74
C ILE A 118 20.61 -1.94 0.82
N ASP A 119 21.32 -2.90 1.39
CA ASP A 119 22.06 -3.92 0.65
C ASP A 119 21.53 -5.28 1.09
N ILE A 120 20.84 -6.00 0.21
CA ILE A 120 20.17 -7.25 0.53
C ILE A 120 20.51 -8.35 -0.46
N LYS A 121 20.98 -9.48 0.06
CA LYS A 121 21.12 -10.72 -0.72
C LYS A 121 19.86 -11.57 -0.59
N THR A 122 19.30 -12.00 -1.72
CA THR A 122 18.08 -12.81 -1.78
C THR A 122 18.31 -14.11 -2.54
N HIS A 123 17.51 -15.13 -2.25
CA HIS A 123 17.44 -16.38 -3.03
C HIS A 123 15.99 -16.86 -3.03
N ASN A 124 15.61 -17.65 -4.04
CA ASN A 124 14.28 -18.26 -4.05
C ASN A 124 14.34 -19.65 -3.43
N LYS A 125 13.28 -20.01 -2.73
CA LYS A 125 13.00 -21.39 -2.36
C LYS A 125 11.75 -21.84 -3.07
N SER A 126 11.81 -22.94 -3.78
CA SER A 126 10.67 -23.48 -4.52
C SER A 126 10.46 -24.95 -4.22
N VAL A 127 9.21 -25.38 -4.39
CA VAL A 127 8.85 -26.80 -4.38
C VAL A 127 8.97 -27.33 -5.82
N PRO A 128 9.79 -28.37 -6.07
CA PRO A 128 9.92 -28.94 -7.41
C PRO A 128 8.56 -29.45 -7.91
N GLN A 129 8.24 -29.16 -9.17
CA GLN A 129 6.95 -29.56 -9.74
C GLN A 129 6.76 -31.09 -9.72
N GLU A 130 7.84 -31.86 -9.92
CA GLU A 130 7.83 -33.32 -9.82
C GLU A 130 7.42 -33.82 -8.43
N SER A 131 7.88 -33.12 -7.38
CA SER A 131 7.52 -33.45 -5.99
C SER A 131 6.06 -33.14 -5.70
N LEU A 132 5.53 -32.01 -6.20
CA LEU A 132 4.11 -31.68 -6.09
C LEU A 132 3.23 -32.69 -6.83
N GLN A 133 3.59 -33.07 -8.06
CA GLN A 133 2.85 -34.06 -8.83
C GLN A 133 2.85 -35.44 -8.18
N LYS A 134 3.97 -35.85 -7.57
CA LYS A 134 4.07 -37.08 -6.79
C LYS A 134 3.12 -37.05 -5.59
N LEU A 135 3.16 -35.97 -4.81
CA LEU A 135 2.28 -35.76 -3.66
C LEU A 135 0.80 -35.82 -4.01
N THR A 136 0.40 -35.22 -5.13
CA THR A 136 -0.99 -35.25 -5.60
C THR A 136 -1.48 -36.67 -5.94
N LYS A 137 -0.59 -37.55 -6.42
CA LYS A 137 -0.92 -38.94 -6.75
C LYS A 137 -0.98 -39.84 -5.52
N GLU A 138 -0.08 -39.61 -4.57
CA GLU A 138 0.14 -40.51 -3.43
C GLU A 138 -0.68 -40.15 -2.19
N ARG A 139 -1.04 -38.87 -2.01
CA ARG A 139 -1.72 -38.39 -0.80
C ARG A 139 -3.04 -37.72 -1.09
N LYS A 140 -4.05 -38.10 -0.32
CA LYS A 140 -5.39 -37.48 -0.32
C LYS A 140 -5.52 -36.47 0.81
N ILE A 141 -6.36 -35.46 0.60
CA ILE A 141 -6.73 -34.52 1.65
C ILE A 141 -7.69 -35.18 2.64
N ASN A 142 -7.46 -34.93 3.92
CA ASN A 142 -8.33 -35.34 5.00
C ASN A 142 -9.63 -34.53 4.99
N MET A 143 -10.68 -35.10 4.42
CA MET A 143 -12.01 -34.49 4.35
C MET A 143 -12.69 -34.34 5.73
N ASP A 144 -12.18 -35.03 6.75
CA ASP A 144 -12.66 -34.91 8.12
C ASP A 144 -11.97 -33.79 8.92
N HIS A 145 -10.91 -33.19 8.35
CA HIS A 145 -10.21 -32.07 8.97
C HIS A 145 -11.17 -30.88 9.15
N SER A 146 -11.18 -30.28 10.35
CA SER A 146 -12.13 -29.21 10.74
C SER A 146 -12.11 -28.03 9.76
N PHE A 147 -10.91 -27.58 9.38
CA PHE A 147 -10.70 -26.51 8.40
C PHE A 147 -11.24 -26.87 7.00
N ILE A 148 -11.02 -28.10 6.51
CA ILE A 148 -11.51 -28.53 5.19
C ILE A 148 -13.03 -28.62 5.19
N ARG A 149 -13.63 -29.15 6.27
CA ARG A 149 -15.09 -29.15 6.45
C ARG A 149 -15.68 -27.75 6.50
N GLN A 150 -14.97 -26.77 7.06
CA GLN A 150 -15.39 -25.37 7.04
C GLN A 150 -15.29 -24.79 5.62
N LEU A 151 -14.17 -25.05 4.93
CA LEU A 151 -13.95 -24.61 3.55
C LEU A 151 -15.08 -25.07 2.64
N GLN A 152 -15.48 -26.34 2.71
CA GLN A 152 -16.57 -26.89 1.89
C GLN A 152 -17.93 -26.21 2.09
N ARG A 153 -18.17 -25.61 3.26
CA ARG A 153 -19.40 -24.86 3.57
C ARG A 153 -19.33 -23.39 3.14
N THR A 154 -18.19 -22.97 2.60
CA THR A 154 -17.91 -21.61 2.17
C THR A 154 -17.52 -21.60 0.71
N ASN A 155 -17.68 -20.46 0.04
CA ASN A 155 -17.20 -20.29 -1.33
C ASN A 155 -15.79 -19.70 -1.36
N ILE A 156 -14.91 -20.15 -0.46
CA ILE A 156 -13.54 -19.64 -0.34
C ILE A 156 -12.63 -20.51 -1.22
N LYS A 157 -11.81 -19.86 -2.05
CA LYS A 157 -10.77 -20.52 -2.83
C LYS A 157 -9.47 -20.62 -2.01
N LEU A 158 -8.80 -21.76 -2.09
CA LEU A 158 -7.50 -21.97 -1.47
C LEU A 158 -6.38 -21.79 -2.48
N TYR A 159 -5.24 -21.35 -1.97
CA TYR A 159 -4.02 -21.11 -2.72
C TYR A 159 -2.86 -21.74 -1.97
N LEU A 160 -1.97 -22.41 -2.70
CA LEU A 160 -0.76 -23.03 -2.18
C LEU A 160 0.45 -22.16 -2.52
N VAL A 161 1.28 -21.84 -1.54
CA VAL A 161 2.58 -21.20 -1.81
C VAL A 161 3.53 -22.23 -2.41
N THR A 162 4.01 -21.99 -3.62
CA THR A 162 4.92 -22.91 -4.33
C THR A 162 6.35 -22.42 -4.34
N GLU A 163 6.54 -21.12 -4.27
CA GLU A 163 7.85 -20.48 -4.31
C GLU A 163 7.82 -19.23 -3.44
N ASN A 164 8.94 -18.93 -2.77
CA ASN A 164 9.12 -17.68 -2.06
C ASN A 164 10.52 -17.10 -2.25
N LEU A 165 10.61 -15.78 -2.22
CA LEU A 165 11.85 -15.00 -2.24
C LEU A 165 12.24 -14.69 -0.80
N VAL A 166 13.47 -15.05 -0.41
CA VAL A 166 13.92 -15.03 0.99
C VAL A 166 15.20 -14.23 1.16
N ALA A 167 15.30 -13.49 2.26
CA ALA A 167 16.54 -12.84 2.68
C ALA A 167 17.61 -13.88 3.07
N SER A 168 18.76 -13.84 2.40
CA SER A 168 19.85 -14.82 2.58
C SER A 168 20.68 -14.57 3.83
N GLU A 169 20.73 -13.32 4.27
CA GLU A 169 21.46 -12.84 5.43
C GLU A 169 20.61 -11.80 6.17
N GLU A 170 21.00 -11.50 7.40
CA GLU A 170 20.36 -10.42 8.15
C GLU A 170 20.84 -9.08 7.59
N THR A 171 19.90 -8.19 7.29
CA THR A 171 20.20 -6.87 6.72
C THR A 171 19.39 -5.79 7.41
N VAL A 172 19.86 -4.55 7.33
CA VAL A 172 19.19 -3.40 7.93
C VAL A 172 18.77 -2.47 6.81
N TYR A 173 17.47 -2.24 6.71
CA TYR A 173 16.94 -1.19 5.85
C TYR A 173 16.82 0.11 6.64
N LYS A 174 17.33 1.20 6.07
CA LYS A 174 17.28 2.53 6.67
C LYS A 174 16.56 3.50 5.74
N GLU A 175 15.70 4.30 6.34
CA GLU A 175 15.03 5.43 5.71
C GLU A 175 15.30 6.67 6.57
N SER A 176 15.73 7.76 5.95
CA SER A 176 15.99 9.01 6.65
C SER A 176 15.40 10.20 5.92
N THR A 177 14.75 11.07 6.68
CA THR A 177 14.27 12.36 6.18
C THR A 177 14.95 13.46 6.98
N LYS A 178 15.68 14.32 6.29
CA LYS A 178 16.30 15.51 6.87
C LYS A 178 15.63 16.74 6.29
N ALA A 179 15.16 17.63 7.16
CA ALA A 179 14.85 19.01 6.81
C ALA A 179 15.98 19.90 7.36
N ASP A 180 16.78 20.49 6.48
CA ASP A 180 17.73 21.53 6.85
C ASP A 180 17.01 22.89 6.93
N GLY A 181 17.55 23.81 7.75
CA GLY A 181 16.90 25.07 8.18
C GLY A 181 16.12 25.82 7.10
N GLY A 182 15.01 26.50 7.45
CA GLY A 182 14.14 27.19 6.47
C GLY A 182 12.67 27.18 6.88
N PHE A 183 11.74 27.39 5.93
CA PHE A 183 10.29 27.28 6.19
C PHE A 183 9.93 25.90 6.75
N LYS A 184 10.54 24.81 6.26
CA LYS A 184 10.38 23.46 6.80
C LYS A 184 10.73 23.42 8.29
N ALA A 185 11.93 23.85 8.69
CA ALA A 185 12.32 23.85 10.10
C ALA A 185 11.41 24.72 10.98
N LYS A 186 10.93 25.87 10.48
CA LYS A 186 9.98 26.73 11.19
C LYS A 186 8.60 26.06 11.31
N PHE A 187 8.12 25.43 10.25
CA PHE A 187 6.85 24.70 10.20
C PHE A 187 6.88 23.48 11.12
N TYR A 188 7.92 22.64 11.02
CA TYR A 188 8.16 21.51 11.92
C TYR A 188 8.31 21.98 13.38
N ALA A 189 9.03 23.06 13.66
CA ALA A 189 9.13 23.60 15.02
C ALA A 189 7.78 24.11 15.56
N THR A 190 6.97 24.76 14.72
CA THR A 190 5.69 25.37 15.13
C THR A 190 4.61 24.31 15.38
N LEU A 191 4.54 23.29 14.52
CA LEU A 191 3.49 22.26 14.61
C LEU A 191 3.89 21.05 15.45
N PHE A 192 5.18 20.73 15.52
CA PHE A 192 5.65 19.48 16.15
C PHE A 192 6.46 19.69 17.43
N ALA A 193 6.78 20.94 17.80
CA ALA A 193 7.70 21.25 18.90
C ALA A 193 9.04 20.47 18.83
N LYS A 194 9.42 20.01 17.63
CA LYS A 194 10.68 19.32 17.33
C LYS A 194 11.64 20.33 16.73
N SER A 195 12.84 20.48 17.33
CA SER A 195 13.95 21.18 16.65
C SER A 195 14.37 20.37 15.42
N THR A 196 15.04 21.00 14.45
CA THR A 196 15.70 20.33 13.30
C THR A 196 16.25 18.96 13.67
N THR A 197 15.49 17.91 13.34
CA THR A 197 15.86 16.52 13.64
C THR A 197 15.64 15.71 12.39
N GLU A 198 16.73 15.06 11.97
CA GLU A 198 16.72 13.97 11.01
C GLU A 198 15.84 12.84 11.58
N ASP A 199 14.69 12.55 10.96
CA ASP A 199 13.93 11.36 11.31
C ASP A 199 14.62 10.16 10.67
N LYS A 200 14.97 9.16 11.49
CA LYS A 200 15.64 7.93 11.05
C LYS A 200 14.78 6.75 11.43
N GLN A 201 14.22 6.10 10.43
CA GLN A 201 13.50 4.86 10.58
C GLN A 201 14.39 3.71 10.13
N THR A 202 14.47 2.66 10.94
CA THR A 202 15.26 1.48 10.62
C THR A 202 14.46 0.22 10.91
N ILE A 203 14.62 -0.78 10.05
CA ILE A 203 14.07 -2.11 10.25
C ILE A 203 15.14 -3.16 9.98
N VAL A 204 15.23 -4.13 10.87
CA VAL A 204 16.10 -5.28 10.74
C VAL A 204 15.32 -6.38 10.04
N ILE A 205 15.84 -6.85 8.91
CA ILE A 205 15.28 -7.95 8.12
C ILE A 205 16.09 -9.20 8.50
N PRO A 206 15.49 -10.16 9.21
CA PRO A 206 16.22 -11.33 9.66
C PRO A 206 16.56 -12.25 8.49
N LYS A 207 17.65 -13.00 8.64
CA LYS A 207 17.97 -14.10 7.71
C LYS A 207 16.80 -15.08 7.66
N GLY A 208 16.39 -15.48 6.46
CA GLY A 208 15.27 -16.39 6.26
C GLY A 208 13.91 -15.69 6.14
N CYS A 209 13.84 -14.36 6.25
CA CYS A 209 12.61 -13.60 6.07
C CYS A 209 12.05 -13.75 4.66
N THR A 210 10.79 -14.16 4.53
CA THR A 210 10.07 -14.11 3.25
C THR A 210 9.79 -12.66 2.84
N LEU A 211 10.19 -12.28 1.63
CA LEU A 211 10.03 -10.94 1.06
C LEU A 211 8.88 -10.90 0.04
N ALA A 212 8.76 -11.97 -0.75
CA ALA A 212 7.69 -12.14 -1.73
C ALA A 212 7.40 -13.64 -1.93
N PHE A 213 6.25 -13.97 -2.50
CA PHE A 213 5.85 -15.37 -2.71
C PHE A 213 4.99 -15.54 -3.96
N ARG A 214 4.95 -16.76 -4.49
CA ARG A 214 4.12 -17.17 -5.62
C ARG A 214 3.11 -18.23 -5.17
N THR A 215 1.90 -18.12 -5.68
CA THR A 215 0.79 -19.01 -5.29
C THR A 215 0.17 -19.68 -6.50
N ILE A 216 -0.31 -20.92 -6.32
CA ILE A 216 -1.14 -21.62 -7.29
C ILE A 216 -2.49 -21.97 -6.64
N PRO A 217 -3.64 -21.77 -7.31
CA PRO A 217 -4.92 -22.22 -6.79
C PRO A 217 -4.94 -23.73 -6.54
N LEU A 218 -5.51 -24.10 -5.39
CA LEU A 218 -5.66 -25.49 -4.95
C LEU A 218 -7.14 -25.88 -4.96
N HIS A 219 -7.48 -26.88 -5.77
CA HIS A 219 -8.83 -27.42 -5.86
C HIS A 219 -8.93 -28.76 -5.14
N ILE A 220 -10.01 -28.93 -4.37
CA ILE A 220 -10.26 -30.14 -3.55
C ILE A 220 -11.62 -30.70 -3.93
N ARG A 221 -11.67 -32.00 -4.26
CA ARG A 221 -12.89 -32.74 -4.58
C ARG A 221 -12.78 -34.17 -4.06
N ASP A 222 -13.64 -34.53 -3.11
CA ASP A 222 -13.76 -35.89 -2.56
C ASP A 222 -12.41 -36.49 -2.10
N GLY A 223 -11.57 -35.66 -1.46
CA GLY A 223 -10.23 -36.03 -0.97
C GLY A 223 -9.13 -35.99 -2.05
N ALA A 224 -9.47 -36.02 -3.33
CA ALA A 224 -8.53 -35.71 -4.40
C ALA A 224 -8.30 -34.19 -4.47
N TRP A 225 -7.09 -33.80 -4.86
CA TRP A 225 -6.74 -32.39 -5.03
C TRP A 225 -5.89 -32.19 -6.28
N HIS A 226 -5.85 -30.97 -6.80
CA HIS A 226 -4.99 -30.60 -7.93
C HIS A 226 -4.68 -29.11 -7.89
N LEU A 227 -3.61 -28.74 -8.59
CA LEU A 227 -3.15 -27.37 -8.75
C LEU A 227 -3.51 -26.87 -10.14
N ASP A 228 -4.09 -25.68 -10.21
CA ASP A 228 -4.46 -25.03 -11.47
C ASP A 228 -3.31 -24.15 -11.95
N TYR A 229 -2.43 -24.72 -12.78
CA TYR A 229 -1.29 -24.01 -13.36
C TYR A 229 -1.68 -22.93 -14.38
N PHE A 230 -2.92 -22.99 -14.87
CA PHE A 230 -3.49 -21.99 -15.76
C PHE A 230 -4.67 -21.35 -15.04
N LEU A 231 -4.55 -20.07 -14.69
CA LEU A 231 -5.69 -19.27 -14.31
C LEU A 231 -6.57 -19.12 -15.55
N LEU A 232 -7.60 -19.96 -15.68
CA LEU A 232 -8.74 -19.61 -16.49
C LEU A 232 -9.27 -18.32 -15.86
N TYR A 233 -9.07 -17.19 -16.54
CA TYR A 233 -9.58 -15.88 -16.13
C TYR A 233 -11.11 -15.99 -16.00
N SER A 234 -11.60 -16.44 -14.86
CA SER A 234 -12.99 -16.29 -14.50
C SER A 234 -13.17 -14.81 -14.21
N GLU A 235 -13.88 -14.13 -15.11
CA GLU A 235 -14.33 -12.74 -15.06
C GLU A 235 -14.88 -12.36 -13.66
N GLU A 236 -13.99 -12.06 -12.71
CA GLU A 236 -14.27 -10.96 -11.79
C GLU A 236 -14.17 -9.74 -12.68
N ILE A 237 -15.34 -9.27 -13.12
CA ILE A 237 -15.57 -8.10 -13.95
C ILE A 237 -14.50 -7.04 -13.64
N VAL A 238 -13.50 -7.01 -14.51
CA VAL A 238 -12.57 -5.91 -14.70
C VAL A 238 -13.41 -4.84 -15.39
N ILE A 239 -14.15 -4.05 -14.60
CA ILE A 239 -14.56 -2.74 -15.07
C ILE A 239 -13.31 -1.87 -14.86
N TYR A 240 -12.63 -1.66 -16.00
CA TYR A 240 -11.32 -1.05 -16.26
C TYR A 240 -10.11 -1.98 -16.40
N GLY A 241 -9.93 -2.41 -17.65
CA GLY A 241 -8.64 -2.65 -18.34
C GLY A 241 -7.81 -3.84 -17.87
N THR A 242 -7.57 -4.87 -18.68
CA THR A 242 -6.41 -4.92 -19.59
C THR A 242 -5.49 -3.71 -19.48
N CYS A 243 -4.17 -3.94 -19.42
CA CYS A 243 -3.19 -2.91 -19.79
C CYS A 243 -3.52 -2.43 -21.21
N ASP A 244 -4.47 -1.51 -21.32
CA ASP A 244 -4.73 -0.79 -22.54
C ASP A 244 -3.70 0.32 -22.51
N GLU A 245 -2.59 0.10 -23.20
CA GLU A 245 -1.51 1.07 -23.39
C GLU A 245 -2.01 2.40 -24.00
N SER A 246 -3.31 2.50 -24.33
CA SER A 246 -3.96 3.69 -24.86
C SER A 246 -4.65 4.58 -23.81
N MET A 247 -4.86 4.13 -22.56
CA MET A 247 -5.41 4.97 -21.49
C MET A 247 -4.28 5.69 -20.76
N GLY A 248 -4.34 7.02 -20.68
CA GLY A 248 -3.35 7.79 -19.93
C GLY A 248 -3.42 7.47 -18.43
N LYS A 249 -2.27 7.62 -17.75
CA LYS A 249 -2.12 7.29 -16.33
C LYS A 249 -3.02 8.15 -15.44
N LEU A 250 -3.23 9.41 -15.81
CA LEU A 250 -4.17 10.28 -15.12
C LEU A 250 -5.60 9.72 -15.18
N GLU A 251 -6.05 9.29 -16.36
CA GLU A 251 -7.39 8.76 -16.56
C GLU A 251 -7.62 7.46 -15.78
N GLU A 252 -6.60 6.62 -15.63
CA GLU A 252 -6.62 5.43 -14.75
C GLU A 252 -6.90 5.85 -13.30
N VAL A 253 -6.12 6.80 -12.76
CA VAL A 253 -6.24 7.25 -11.36
C VAL A 253 -7.56 7.97 -11.12
N VAL A 254 -7.97 8.87 -12.02
CA VAL A 254 -9.22 9.64 -11.90
C VAL A 254 -10.44 8.70 -11.97
N GLY A 255 -10.46 7.79 -12.95
CA GLY A 255 -11.56 6.83 -13.08
C GLY A 255 -11.68 5.90 -11.87
N GLU A 256 -10.54 5.44 -11.33
CA GLU A 256 -10.54 4.59 -10.14
C GLU A 256 -11.03 5.34 -8.90
N VAL A 257 -10.56 6.56 -8.62
CA VAL A 257 -10.99 7.31 -7.43
C VAL A 257 -12.47 7.68 -7.50
N GLU A 258 -12.98 8.09 -8.66
CA GLU A 258 -14.39 8.43 -8.84
C GLU A 258 -15.29 7.22 -8.57
N TYR A 259 -14.91 6.04 -9.07
CA TYR A 259 -15.66 4.81 -8.85
C TYR A 259 -15.62 4.36 -7.39
N ARG A 260 -14.43 4.33 -6.78
CA ARG A 260 -14.25 3.84 -5.39
C ARG A 260 -14.87 4.77 -4.36
N CYS A 261 -14.81 6.08 -4.60
CA CYS A 261 -15.37 7.09 -3.71
C CYS A 261 -16.83 7.45 -4.02
N GLN A 262 -17.44 6.88 -5.06
CA GLN A 262 -18.82 7.18 -5.48
C GLN A 262 -19.85 7.05 -4.34
N ILE A 263 -19.63 6.08 -3.43
CA ILE A 263 -20.53 5.83 -2.31
C ILE A 263 -20.66 7.04 -1.39
N PHE A 264 -19.59 7.82 -1.20
CA PHE A 264 -19.59 8.98 -0.33
C PHE A 264 -20.51 10.08 -0.85
N SER A 265 -20.58 10.28 -2.17
CA SER A 265 -21.51 11.23 -2.81
C SER A 265 -22.99 10.92 -2.56
N SER A 266 -23.32 9.69 -2.16
CA SER A 266 -24.69 9.26 -1.82
C SER A 266 -25.06 9.40 -0.35
N LEU A 267 -24.09 9.69 0.52
CA LEU A 267 -24.30 9.81 1.97
C LEU A 267 -24.89 11.17 2.35
N SER A 268 -25.59 11.22 3.49
CA SER A 268 -26.02 12.50 4.07
C SER A 268 -24.82 13.31 4.60
N PRO A 269 -24.91 14.65 4.66
CA PRO A 269 -23.83 15.49 5.18
C PRO A 269 -23.34 15.09 6.58
N ASP A 270 -24.25 14.69 7.47
CA ASP A 270 -23.90 14.24 8.82
C ASP A 270 -23.05 12.96 8.81
N ARG A 271 -23.38 12.01 7.92
CA ARG A 271 -22.62 10.76 7.78
C ARG A 271 -21.26 11.01 7.15
N LEU A 272 -21.19 11.90 6.15
CA LEU A 272 -19.93 12.34 5.55
C LEU A 272 -19.01 12.98 6.59
N LEU A 273 -19.55 13.87 7.42
CA LEU A 273 -18.79 14.54 8.48
C LEU A 273 -18.20 13.53 9.48
N ILE A 274 -18.93 12.47 9.80
CA ILE A 274 -18.43 11.42 10.69
C ILE A 274 -17.28 10.64 10.02
N VAL A 275 -17.43 10.21 8.77
CA VAL A 275 -16.35 9.56 8.00
C VAL A 275 -15.12 10.47 7.91
N PHE A 276 -15.34 11.75 7.61
CA PHE A 276 -14.30 12.76 7.51
C PHE A 276 -13.52 12.94 8.81
N ASN A 277 -14.22 13.10 9.93
CA ASN A 277 -13.58 13.28 11.23
C ASN A 277 -12.80 12.04 11.65
N THR A 278 -13.32 10.84 11.38
CA THR A 278 -12.61 9.59 11.63
C THR A 278 -11.33 9.48 10.78
N ILE A 279 -11.37 9.81 9.48
CA ILE A 279 -10.18 9.81 8.63
C ILE A 279 -9.15 10.85 9.11
N LYS A 280 -9.60 12.06 9.48
CA LYS A 280 -8.71 13.07 10.05
C LYS A 280 -8.04 12.62 11.35
N ALA A 281 -8.77 11.91 12.22
CA ALA A 281 -8.20 11.35 13.44
C ALA A 281 -7.17 10.28 13.11
N ALA A 282 -7.48 9.38 12.17
CA ALA A 282 -6.58 8.33 11.71
C ALA A 282 -5.30 8.88 11.07
N MET A 283 -5.37 9.99 10.33
CA MET A 283 -4.18 10.67 9.78
C MET A 283 -3.22 11.20 10.85
N ARG A 284 -3.71 11.44 12.08
CA ARG A 284 -2.89 11.92 13.22
C ARG A 284 -2.33 10.79 14.08
N ASP A 285 -2.99 9.62 14.06
CA ASP A 285 -2.62 8.47 14.90
C ASP A 285 -2.54 7.20 14.05
N LYS A 286 -1.31 6.71 13.87
CA LYS A 286 -1.02 5.47 13.14
C LYS A 286 -1.74 4.26 13.69
N ASN A 287 -1.93 4.18 15.01
CA ASN A 287 -2.63 3.04 15.61
C ASN A 287 -4.10 3.06 15.23
N LEU A 288 -4.72 4.25 15.21
CA LEU A 288 -6.10 4.40 14.72
C LEU A 288 -6.21 4.10 13.23
N LEU A 289 -5.25 4.54 12.41
CA LEU A 289 -5.20 4.21 10.98
C LEU A 289 -5.14 2.70 10.75
N GLN A 290 -4.29 1.99 11.51
CA GLN A 290 -4.16 0.53 11.44
C GLN A 290 -5.41 -0.19 11.95
N GLU A 291 -5.97 0.22 13.08
CA GLU A 291 -7.20 -0.36 13.63
C GLU A 291 -8.35 -0.20 12.63
N LEU A 292 -8.54 1.01 12.10
CA LEU A 292 -9.59 1.28 11.13
C LEU A 292 -9.43 0.43 9.87
N ASN A 293 -8.21 0.35 9.32
CA ASN A 293 -7.94 -0.46 8.14
C ASN A 293 -8.28 -1.94 8.37
N GLN A 294 -7.80 -2.51 9.49
CA GLN A 294 -8.07 -3.91 9.84
C GLN A 294 -9.58 -4.17 9.98
N LYS A 295 -10.32 -3.28 10.65
CA LYS A 295 -11.76 -3.42 10.83
C LYS A 295 -12.51 -3.34 9.51
N MET A 296 -12.12 -2.43 8.61
CA MET A 296 -12.74 -2.34 7.28
C MET A 296 -12.44 -3.59 6.43
N GLU A 297 -11.20 -4.10 6.45
CA GLU A 297 -10.84 -5.32 5.71
C GLU A 297 -11.58 -6.57 6.20
N ASP A 298 -11.95 -6.62 7.48
CA ASP A 298 -12.71 -7.74 8.04
C ASP A 298 -14.20 -7.71 7.64
N ILE A 299 -14.76 -6.55 7.27
CA ILE A 299 -16.19 -6.42 6.92
C ILE A 299 -16.57 -7.33 5.73
N PRO A 300 -15.91 -7.28 4.55
CA PRO A 300 -16.24 -8.14 3.41
C PRO A 300 -16.07 -9.64 3.69
N GLU A 301 -15.22 -10.00 4.65
CA GLU A 301 -14.88 -11.38 5.01
C GLU A 301 -15.91 -12.03 5.94
N GLN A 302 -16.65 -11.23 6.74
CA GLN A 302 -17.54 -11.75 7.77
C GLN A 302 -18.99 -11.91 7.33
N LYS A 303 -19.73 -12.83 7.97
CA LYS A 303 -21.18 -13.01 7.74
C LYS A 303 -22.00 -12.00 8.57
N ASP A 304 -23.32 -11.98 8.39
CA ASP A 304 -24.21 -11.07 9.13
C ASP A 304 -24.07 -11.23 10.64
N GLY A 305 -24.09 -10.10 11.37
CA GLY A 305 -23.96 -10.05 12.83
C GLY A 305 -22.56 -9.74 13.37
N TYR A 306 -21.60 -9.35 12.53
CA TYR A 306 -20.30 -8.86 13.01
C TYR A 306 -20.46 -7.52 13.74
N GLU A 307 -20.05 -7.48 15.01
CA GLU A 307 -20.08 -6.28 15.83
C GLU A 307 -18.76 -5.52 15.71
N LEU A 308 -18.81 -4.32 15.14
CA LEU A 308 -17.66 -3.41 15.07
C LEU A 308 -17.38 -2.82 16.46
N LYS A 309 -16.53 -3.50 17.24
CA LYS A 309 -16.05 -3.02 18.54
C LYS A 309 -14.77 -2.20 18.40
N THR A 310 -14.71 -1.11 19.15
CA THR A 310 -13.53 -0.25 19.33
C THR A 310 -13.57 0.38 20.72
N GLU A 311 -12.40 0.56 21.32
CA GLU A 311 -12.24 1.34 22.54
C GLU A 311 -12.07 2.84 22.22
N SER A 312 -11.58 3.14 21.01
CA SER A 312 -11.30 4.50 20.55
C SER A 312 -12.59 5.31 20.40
N PRO A 313 -12.69 6.50 21.02
CA PRO A 313 -13.84 7.38 20.83
C PRO A 313 -13.97 7.86 19.38
N ASP A 314 -12.85 8.04 18.66
CA ASP A 314 -12.82 8.61 17.31
C ASP A 314 -13.38 7.67 16.22
N LEU A 315 -13.49 6.38 16.53
CA LEU A 315 -14.03 5.35 15.63
C LEU A 315 -15.48 4.96 15.95
N LYS A 316 -15.98 5.29 17.14
CA LYS A 316 -17.30 4.83 17.64
C LYS A 316 -18.45 5.27 16.75
N ASP A 317 -18.45 6.54 16.36
CA ASP A 317 -19.56 7.10 15.56
C ASP A 317 -19.59 6.49 14.15
N LEU A 318 -18.42 6.32 13.52
CA LEU A 318 -18.32 5.63 12.24
C LEU A 318 -18.82 4.19 12.35
N PHE A 319 -18.40 3.46 13.38
CA PHE A 319 -18.79 2.06 13.55
C PHE A 319 -20.29 1.93 13.83
N CYS A 320 -20.88 2.90 14.55
CA CYS A 320 -22.33 2.98 14.73
C CYS A 320 -23.04 3.15 13.37
N ILE A 321 -22.61 4.05 12.49
CA ILE A 321 -23.20 4.21 11.16
C ILE A 321 -23.09 2.91 10.35
N LEU A 322 -21.92 2.29 10.36
CA LEU A 322 -21.64 1.09 9.59
C LEU A 322 -22.49 -0.10 10.07
N GLN A 323 -22.64 -0.28 11.38
CA GLN A 323 -23.46 -1.35 11.96
C GLN A 323 -24.96 -1.25 11.58
N HIS A 324 -25.47 -0.03 11.39
CA HIS A 324 -26.89 0.20 11.04
C HIS A 324 -27.13 0.33 9.53
N SER A 325 -26.11 0.11 8.70
CA SER A 325 -26.22 0.20 7.24
C SER A 325 -26.59 -1.14 6.62
N ALA A 326 -27.36 -1.10 5.52
CA ALA A 326 -27.66 -2.31 4.75
C ALA A 326 -26.37 -2.98 4.26
N ARG A 327 -26.34 -4.31 4.18
CA ARG A 327 -25.11 -5.09 3.93
C ARG A 327 -24.35 -4.65 2.67
N ASP A 328 -25.05 -4.40 1.58
CA ASP A 328 -24.43 -3.96 0.33
C ASP A 328 -23.82 -2.57 0.43
N CYS A 329 -24.49 -1.67 1.17
CA CYS A 329 -23.98 -0.33 1.46
C CYS A 329 -22.76 -0.39 2.40
N LEU A 330 -22.82 -1.24 3.42
CA LEU A 330 -21.71 -1.48 4.34
C LEU A 330 -20.45 -1.96 3.62
N ILE A 331 -20.57 -2.92 2.70
CA ILE A 331 -19.42 -3.42 1.92
C ILE A 331 -18.85 -2.29 1.04
N LYS A 332 -19.69 -1.55 0.30
CA LYS A 332 -19.22 -0.44 -0.53
C LYS A 332 -18.55 0.67 0.27
N LEU A 333 -19.07 0.98 1.45
CA LEU A 333 -18.46 1.97 2.36
C LEU A 333 -17.12 1.47 2.88
N ALA A 334 -17.02 0.21 3.30
CA ALA A 334 -15.76 -0.37 3.73
C ALA A 334 -14.72 -0.35 2.61
N GLU A 335 -15.10 -0.74 1.38
CA GLU A 335 -14.22 -0.71 0.21
C GLU A 335 -13.74 0.72 -0.11
N GLY A 336 -14.64 1.72 -0.08
CA GLY A 336 -14.27 3.11 -0.29
C GLY A 336 -13.34 3.65 0.80
N ILE A 337 -13.57 3.29 2.07
CA ILE A 337 -12.69 3.68 3.17
C ILE A 337 -11.33 2.99 3.03
N ILE A 338 -11.27 1.69 2.73
CA ILE A 338 -10.02 0.95 2.48
C ILE A 338 -9.23 1.63 1.39
N TYR A 339 -9.87 2.03 0.29
CA TYR A 339 -9.19 2.72 -0.82
C TYR A 339 -8.51 4.02 -0.37
N ILE A 340 -9.21 4.84 0.42
CA ILE A 340 -8.62 6.06 0.98
C ILE A 340 -7.47 5.71 1.92
N LEU A 341 -7.64 4.73 2.80
CA LEU A 341 -6.59 4.31 3.73
C LEU A 341 -5.37 3.78 3.01
N ASP A 342 -5.54 3.02 1.93
CA ASP A 342 -4.44 2.51 1.12
C ASP A 342 -3.62 3.67 0.54
N ALA A 343 -4.26 4.71 0.00
CA ALA A 343 -3.58 5.93 -0.43
C ALA A 343 -2.83 6.61 0.73
N LEU A 344 -3.45 6.77 1.90
CA LEU A 344 -2.79 7.37 3.06
C LEU A 344 -1.58 6.56 3.55
N HIS A 345 -1.61 5.23 3.44
CA HIS A 345 -0.47 4.37 3.81
C HIS A 345 0.70 4.44 2.80
N GLU A 346 0.44 4.83 1.55
CA GLU A 346 1.49 5.06 0.56
C GLU A 346 2.18 6.41 0.77
N LEU A 347 1.55 7.37 1.45
CA LEU A 347 2.17 8.64 1.85
C LEU A 347 3.11 8.50 3.06
N MET A 348 3.95 9.49 3.25
CA MET A 348 4.81 9.64 4.43
C MET A 348 4.04 10.24 5.60
N ASP A 349 4.46 9.97 6.82
CA ASP A 349 3.78 10.47 8.03
C ASP A 349 3.69 12.00 8.05
N ASP A 350 4.77 12.67 7.62
CA ASP A 350 4.83 14.12 7.52
C ASP A 350 3.86 14.67 6.47
N GLN A 351 3.66 13.95 5.35
CA GLN A 351 2.69 14.32 4.31
C GLN A 351 1.26 14.27 4.83
N LEU A 352 0.91 13.29 5.67
CA LEU A 352 -0.43 13.21 6.26
C LEU A 352 -0.74 14.45 7.10
N LEU A 353 0.25 14.97 7.83
CA LEU A 353 0.07 16.15 8.68
C LEU A 353 0.04 17.44 7.85
N LEU A 354 0.86 17.54 6.80
CA LEU A 354 0.79 18.62 5.83
C LEU A 354 -0.57 18.68 5.12
N LEU A 355 -1.17 17.53 4.78
CA LEU A 355 -2.52 17.46 4.22
C LEU A 355 -3.59 17.99 5.18
N LEU A 356 -3.44 17.75 6.48
CA LEU A 356 -4.35 18.31 7.49
C LEU A 356 -4.22 19.83 7.60
N GLU A 357 -3.00 20.37 7.50
CA GLU A 357 -2.77 21.82 7.45
C GLU A 357 -3.35 22.43 6.17
N SER A 358 -3.16 21.79 5.00
CA SER A 358 -3.77 22.20 3.73
C SER A 358 -5.28 22.31 3.82
N LEU A 359 -5.90 21.39 4.56
CA LEU A 359 -7.32 21.38 4.80
C LEU A 359 -7.75 22.58 5.65
N GLU A 360 -7.00 22.93 6.70
CA GLU A 360 -7.29 24.09 7.56
C GLU A 360 -7.13 25.42 6.79
N ARG A 361 -6.15 25.50 5.89
CA ARG A 361 -5.91 26.63 5.00
C ARG A 361 -6.85 26.70 3.79
N LYS A 362 -7.67 25.66 3.57
CA LYS A 362 -8.63 25.55 2.45
C LYS A 362 -7.98 25.63 1.07
N ILE A 363 -6.77 25.08 0.92
CA ILE A 363 -5.99 25.11 -0.33
C ILE A 363 -6.06 23.80 -1.14
N LEU A 364 -6.79 22.80 -0.65
CA LEU A 364 -6.89 21.46 -1.28
C LEU A 364 -7.29 21.51 -2.76
N SER A 365 -8.22 22.40 -3.15
CA SER A 365 -8.67 22.50 -4.55
C SER A 365 -7.56 22.94 -5.50
N GLN A 366 -6.65 23.80 -5.06
CA GLN A 366 -5.53 24.26 -5.86
C GLN A 366 -4.43 23.19 -5.91
N GLN A 367 -4.17 22.53 -4.79
CA GLN A 367 -3.24 21.40 -4.71
C GLN A 367 -3.69 20.23 -5.58
N LEU A 368 -4.99 19.91 -5.58
CA LEU A 368 -5.54 18.84 -6.38
C LEU A 368 -5.29 19.06 -7.88
N LYS A 369 -5.50 20.29 -8.38
CA LYS A 369 -5.22 20.65 -9.78
C LYS A 369 -3.74 20.56 -10.13
N LEU A 370 -2.87 20.95 -9.20
CA LEU A 370 -1.43 20.81 -9.40
C LEU A 370 -1.05 19.32 -9.52
N VAL A 371 -1.56 18.48 -8.63
CA VAL A 371 -1.25 17.04 -8.64
C VAL A 371 -1.90 16.33 -9.84
N GLU A 372 -3.06 16.78 -10.29
CA GLU A 372 -3.67 16.35 -11.56
C GLU A 372 -2.72 16.62 -12.74
N ASN A 373 -2.17 17.83 -12.85
CA ASN A 373 -1.20 18.19 -13.89
C ASN A 373 0.12 17.40 -13.76
N LEU A 374 0.55 17.04 -12.54
CA LEU A 374 1.70 16.14 -12.34
C LEU A 374 1.46 14.75 -12.94
N LEU A 375 0.24 14.20 -12.79
CA LEU A 375 -0.14 12.88 -13.28
C LEU A 375 -0.33 12.82 -14.81
N GLU A 376 -0.46 13.97 -15.49
CA GLU A 376 -0.44 14.05 -16.96
C GLU A 376 0.94 13.68 -17.54
N HIS A 377 2.00 13.78 -16.73
CA HIS A 377 3.37 13.48 -17.13
C HIS A 377 3.78 12.05 -16.80
N ASP A 378 4.83 11.57 -17.46
CA ASP A 378 5.37 10.23 -17.19
C ASP A 378 6.22 10.23 -15.91
N LEU A 379 5.68 9.57 -14.88
CA LEU A 379 6.27 9.46 -13.55
C LEU A 379 6.86 8.06 -13.25
N GLU A 380 6.92 7.16 -14.23
CA GLU A 380 7.53 5.83 -14.05
C GLU A 380 9.04 5.85 -14.29
N ASP A 381 9.51 6.77 -15.13
CA ASP A 381 10.92 6.97 -15.44
C ASP A 381 11.59 7.90 -14.41
N LYS A 382 12.82 7.54 -14.01
CA LYS A 382 13.63 8.31 -13.07
C LYS A 382 14.34 9.46 -13.78
N MET A 383 14.47 10.59 -13.10
CA MET A 383 15.19 11.79 -13.56
C MET A 383 14.62 12.40 -14.85
N CYS A 384 13.31 12.29 -15.05
CA CYS A 384 12.60 13.00 -16.12
C CYS A 384 12.38 14.44 -15.69
N ASN A 385 12.86 15.38 -16.51
CA ASN A 385 12.54 16.80 -16.35
C ASN A 385 11.26 17.11 -17.12
N PHE A 386 10.31 17.76 -16.48
CA PHE A 386 9.06 18.22 -17.08
C PHE A 386 8.66 19.56 -16.48
N HIS A 387 7.57 20.13 -16.99
CA HIS A 387 7.13 21.45 -16.59
C HIS A 387 5.64 21.42 -16.30
N VAL A 388 5.26 21.84 -15.09
CA VAL A 388 3.87 22.02 -14.69
C VAL A 388 3.42 23.45 -14.91
N ASP A 389 2.11 23.69 -14.97
CA ASP A 389 1.61 25.06 -15.04
C ASP A 389 1.96 25.85 -13.77
N ALA A 390 2.92 26.78 -13.89
CA ALA A 390 3.38 27.63 -12.79
C ALA A 390 2.26 28.49 -12.19
N SER A 391 1.17 28.73 -12.92
CA SER A 391 0.00 29.43 -12.40
C SER A 391 -0.65 28.67 -11.23
N LEU A 392 -0.53 27.33 -11.20
CA LEU A 392 -1.04 26.48 -10.13
C LEU A 392 -0.24 26.61 -8.84
N LEU A 393 1.00 27.12 -8.92
CA LEU A 393 1.85 27.46 -7.78
C LEU A 393 1.64 28.89 -7.25
N SER A 394 0.75 29.67 -7.89
CA SER A 394 0.43 31.03 -7.44
C SER A 394 -0.57 31.01 -6.30
N PHE A 395 -0.09 30.92 -5.06
CA PHE A 395 -0.91 31.01 -3.85
C PHE A 395 -0.97 32.44 -3.30
N PRO A 396 -2.08 32.85 -2.65
CA PRO A 396 -2.18 34.15 -1.98
C PRO A 396 -1.11 34.35 -0.90
N HIS A 397 -0.81 33.29 -0.15
CA HIS A 397 0.21 33.31 0.89
C HIS A 397 1.39 32.44 0.51
N LYS A 398 2.60 32.98 0.66
CA LYS A 398 3.84 32.24 0.36
C LYS A 398 3.98 30.96 1.17
N GLU A 399 3.44 30.92 2.39
CA GLU A 399 3.39 29.72 3.23
C GLU A 399 2.57 28.58 2.59
N GLU A 400 1.49 28.89 1.88
CA GLU A 400 0.64 27.90 1.21
C GLU A 400 1.33 27.31 -0.02
N GLN A 401 2.09 28.14 -0.74
CA GLN A 401 2.96 27.69 -1.84
C GLN A 401 4.03 26.73 -1.33
N MET A 402 4.75 27.11 -0.28
CA MET A 402 5.81 26.27 0.30
C MET A 402 5.26 24.95 0.86
N LEU A 403 4.10 24.97 1.50
CA LEU A 403 3.41 23.77 1.97
C LEU A 403 3.07 22.83 0.79
N THR A 404 2.56 23.39 -0.31
CA THR A 404 2.20 22.62 -1.50
C THR A 404 3.42 21.99 -2.17
N MET A 405 4.51 22.76 -2.34
CA MET A 405 5.76 22.24 -2.90
C MET A 405 6.31 21.11 -2.02
N GLU A 406 6.26 21.26 -0.70
CA GLU A 406 6.70 20.22 0.24
C GLU A 406 5.90 18.91 0.10
N LEU A 407 4.57 18.99 -0.03
CA LEU A 407 3.73 17.81 -0.24
C LEU A 407 4.13 17.02 -1.49
N VAL A 408 4.43 17.74 -2.57
CA VAL A 408 4.85 17.17 -3.85
C VAL A 408 6.27 16.60 -3.78
N GLU A 409 7.20 17.32 -3.15
CA GLU A 409 8.59 16.86 -2.92
C GLU A 409 8.65 15.56 -2.14
N LEU A 410 7.84 15.44 -1.07
CA LEU A 410 7.74 14.22 -0.27
C LEU A 410 7.11 13.04 -1.06
N SER A 411 6.45 13.31 -2.18
CA SER A 411 5.97 12.28 -3.12
C SER A 411 7.03 11.86 -4.14
N GLY A 412 8.24 12.41 -4.08
CA GLY A 412 9.36 12.06 -4.97
C GLY A 412 9.42 12.88 -6.26
N VAL A 413 8.80 14.06 -6.29
CA VAL A 413 8.90 15.01 -7.41
C VAL A 413 9.50 16.32 -6.91
N GLN A 414 10.71 16.66 -7.35
CA GLN A 414 11.32 17.94 -7.03
C GLN A 414 10.69 19.04 -7.88
N LEU A 415 10.12 20.06 -7.25
CA LEU A 415 9.36 21.12 -7.93
C LEU A 415 9.97 22.49 -7.65
N GLN A 416 10.06 23.35 -8.68
CA GLN A 416 10.56 24.72 -8.58
C GLN A 416 9.43 25.74 -8.75
N GLU A 417 9.65 26.98 -8.26
CA GLU A 417 8.65 28.06 -8.32
C GLU A 417 8.26 28.44 -9.76
N ASP A 418 9.14 28.20 -10.74
CA ASP A 418 8.91 28.48 -12.15
C ASP A 418 8.07 27.40 -12.86
N GLY A 419 7.72 26.32 -12.15
CA GLY A 419 7.00 25.17 -12.70
C GLY A 419 7.91 24.05 -13.23
N SER A 420 9.24 24.22 -13.18
CA SER A 420 10.17 23.14 -13.53
C SER A 420 10.10 22.01 -12.49
N ALA A 421 9.97 20.77 -12.95
CA ALA A 421 9.81 19.59 -12.10
C ALA A 421 10.72 18.43 -12.53
N VAL A 422 11.17 17.62 -11.57
CA VAL A 422 12.04 16.46 -11.79
C VAL A 422 11.54 15.23 -11.02
N SER A 423 11.35 14.11 -11.69
CA SER A 423 11.02 12.82 -11.04
C SER A 423 12.26 12.18 -10.40
N LEU A 424 12.15 11.67 -9.17
CA LEU A 424 13.29 11.08 -8.44
C LEU A 424 13.32 9.54 -8.53
N ASP A 425 12.49 8.84 -7.75
CA ASP A 425 12.49 7.37 -7.62
C ASP A 425 11.10 6.78 -7.91
N GLN A 426 10.70 6.74 -9.19
CA GLN A 426 9.40 6.23 -9.67
C GLN A 426 8.20 6.77 -8.85
N PRO A 427 8.01 8.10 -8.81
CA PRO A 427 7.06 8.73 -7.88
C PRO A 427 5.58 8.46 -8.18
N PHE A 428 5.24 7.74 -9.25
CA PHE A 428 3.85 7.54 -9.69
C PHE A 428 2.90 7.09 -8.58
N GLU A 429 3.19 5.99 -7.85
CA GLU A 429 2.30 5.50 -6.78
C GLU A 429 2.11 6.55 -5.68
N ALA A 430 3.17 7.28 -5.31
CA ALA A 430 3.11 8.30 -4.26
C ALA A 430 2.35 9.56 -4.71
N VAL A 431 2.52 10.01 -5.95
CA VAL A 431 1.77 11.13 -6.52
C VAL A 431 0.30 10.75 -6.73
N ALA A 432 0.01 9.53 -7.18
CA ALA A 432 -1.35 9.03 -7.27
C ALA A 432 -2.01 8.91 -5.88
N ALA A 433 -1.26 8.46 -4.86
CA ALA A 433 -1.73 8.45 -3.48
C ALA A 433 -2.04 9.87 -2.96
N LEU A 434 -1.20 10.85 -3.29
CA LEU A 434 -1.43 12.25 -2.95
C LEU A 434 -2.69 12.78 -3.63
N PHE A 435 -2.90 12.46 -4.91
CA PHE A 435 -4.12 12.82 -5.64
C PHE A 435 -5.37 12.24 -4.99
N VAL A 436 -5.37 10.93 -4.70
CA VAL A 436 -6.50 10.24 -4.07
C VAL A 436 -6.79 10.82 -2.69
N ALA A 437 -5.76 11.10 -1.88
CA ALA A 437 -5.93 11.70 -0.57
C ALA A 437 -6.55 13.11 -0.65
N LEU A 438 -6.04 13.97 -1.55
CA LEU A 438 -6.58 15.31 -1.78
C LEU A 438 -8.04 15.27 -2.26
N TYR A 439 -8.33 14.39 -3.22
CA TYR A 439 -9.68 14.19 -3.76
C TYR A 439 -10.65 13.73 -2.67
N ALA A 440 -10.27 12.70 -1.90
CA ALA A 440 -11.09 12.15 -0.82
C ALA A 440 -11.35 13.18 0.29
N LEU A 441 -10.32 13.92 0.72
CA LEU A 441 -10.48 14.98 1.72
C LEU A 441 -11.39 16.10 1.22
N LYS A 442 -11.25 16.51 -0.05
CA LYS A 442 -12.14 17.50 -0.66
C LYS A 442 -13.60 16.99 -0.65
N LEU A 443 -13.83 15.79 -1.17
CA LEU A 443 -15.15 15.15 -1.24
C LEU A 443 -15.81 15.04 0.14
N LEU A 444 -15.09 14.55 1.14
CA LEU A 444 -15.59 14.33 2.49
C LEU A 444 -15.82 15.63 3.26
N SER A 445 -15.05 16.69 2.96
CA SER A 445 -15.22 17.99 3.60
C SER A 445 -16.47 18.75 3.13
N GLY A 446 -17.13 18.30 2.05
CA GLY A 446 -18.26 19.00 1.44
C GLY A 446 -17.89 20.33 0.76
N SER A 447 -16.59 20.61 0.61
CA SER A 447 -16.09 21.81 -0.07
C SER A 447 -16.00 21.54 -1.57
N ASN A 448 -17.11 21.71 -2.30
CA ASN A 448 -17.10 21.68 -3.76
C ASN A 448 -16.51 22.95 -4.38
#